data_AF-A0A7Y4T169-F1
#
_entry.id   AF-A0A7Y4T169-F1
#
_cell.length_a   1.000
_cell.length_b   1.000
_cell.length_c   1.000
_cell.angle_alpha   90.00
_cell.angle_beta   90.00
_cell.angle_gamma   90.00
#
_symmetry.space_group_name_H-M   'P 1'
#
loop_
_entity.id
_entity.type
_entity.pdbx_description
1 polymer ?
#
loop_
_entity_poly.entity_id
_entity_poly.type
_entity_poly.pdbx_seq_one_letter_code
_entity_poly.pdbx_strand_id
1 'polypeptide(L)'
;IALELQPGDRFGASPTRLGDLDGDRNPEIAVGAPAAGKMSAGEGAVWILTVDAEDRLVARNRIVRPAGLGPEPLQNGRELFGYALTSLSDLDGDGAGELAVGAPWFDSRAGITKDGGVWVLFLDRSGRVKHARELSAGTEPRLAGILDGDGFGAQTAALGDVDGDGIGDLAVGAHGSDDGGSGRGSVWILFLRADASVRAAREISATEGGFAGLLEDEGHLGHGMCALGDVDGDGVPDLAVGAPFADGERPDLGVVWILFLRRDGTVRWEQRIAPDQFSTGSLVKRKFGARIDWIGDVNGDGRGEVAVGAEGDSRVFTLARDGSVVASSTEAIYGGGALFLGPVPEGGALRYLHSNCKANEERGWVGLHRFCLELRPEYPRR
;
A
#
# COMPACT_ATOMS: atom_id res chain seq x y z
N ILE A 1 11.96 20.76 13.56
CA ILE A 1 11.45 19.74 14.52
C ILE A 1 12.20 18.43 14.25
N ALA A 2 12.93 17.85 15.22
CA ALA A 2 13.88 16.75 14.97
C ALA A 2 13.31 15.34 15.29
N LEU A 3 13.00 14.51 14.28
CA LEU A 3 12.43 13.17 14.50
C LEU A 3 13.38 12.27 15.32
N GLU A 4 12.86 11.57 16.32
CA GLU A 4 13.64 10.67 17.20
C GLU A 4 13.80 9.29 16.54
N LEU A 5 14.56 9.25 15.44
CA LEU A 5 14.82 8.04 14.66
C LEU A 5 16.16 7.40 15.05
N GLN A 6 16.21 6.07 15.02
CA GLN A 6 17.44 5.30 15.17
C GLN A 6 17.89 4.68 13.84
N PRO A 7 19.20 4.43 13.67
CA PRO A 7 19.69 3.66 12.53
C PRO A 7 18.99 2.30 12.45
N GLY A 8 18.41 2.01 11.29
CA GLY A 8 17.71 0.74 11.05
C GLY A 8 16.20 0.78 11.28
N ASP A 9 15.61 1.89 11.75
CA ASP A 9 14.16 2.05 11.93
C ASP A 9 13.34 1.86 10.64
N ARG A 10 13.99 1.97 9.48
CA ARG A 10 13.36 1.95 8.15
C ARG A 10 12.23 2.98 8.02
N PHE A 11 12.41 4.15 8.62
CA PHE A 11 11.52 5.28 8.41
C PHE A 11 11.39 5.61 6.92
N GLY A 12 10.16 5.77 6.44
CA GLY A 12 9.88 6.00 5.02
C GLY A 12 9.51 4.74 4.23
N ALA A 13 9.42 3.58 4.89
CA ALA A 13 9.06 2.31 4.26
C ALA A 13 7.67 2.33 3.63
N SER A 14 6.70 2.99 4.27
CA SER A 14 5.34 3.12 3.78
C SER A 14 4.79 4.48 4.17
N PRO A 15 4.72 5.43 3.23
CA PRO A 15 4.10 6.71 3.48
C PRO A 15 2.70 6.79 2.81
N THR A 16 1.76 7.52 3.42
CA THR A 16 0.44 7.81 2.85
C THR A 16 0.01 9.23 3.21
N ARG A 17 -0.79 9.88 2.37
CA ARG A 17 -1.46 11.15 2.71
C ARG A 17 -2.68 10.87 3.57
N LEU A 18 -2.94 11.71 4.56
CA LEU A 18 -4.16 11.67 5.38
C LEU A 18 -5.18 12.74 4.98
N GLY A 19 -4.82 13.60 4.02
CA GLY A 19 -5.61 14.79 3.68
C GLY A 19 -5.33 15.94 4.64
N ASP A 20 -6.17 16.96 4.58
CA ASP A 20 -6.14 18.14 5.46
C ASP A 20 -6.91 17.82 6.75
N LEU A 21 -6.21 17.16 7.67
CA LEU A 21 -6.77 16.61 8.91
C LEU A 21 -7.10 17.74 9.90
N ASP A 22 -6.26 18.78 9.95
CA ASP A 22 -6.41 19.90 10.88
C ASP A 22 -7.18 21.11 10.32
N GLY A 23 -7.46 21.12 9.02
CA GLY A 23 -8.27 22.13 8.33
C GLY A 23 -7.49 23.38 7.91
N ASP A 24 -6.16 23.34 7.94
CA ASP A 24 -5.29 24.45 7.56
C ASP A 24 -5.00 24.52 6.04
N ARG A 25 -5.55 23.56 5.26
CA ARG A 25 -5.40 23.37 3.81
C ARG A 25 -4.05 22.80 3.38
N ASN A 26 -3.20 22.40 4.31
CA ASN A 26 -2.00 21.63 4.06
C ASN A 26 -2.27 20.17 4.43
N PRO A 27 -1.70 19.21 3.68
CA PRO A 27 -1.97 17.81 3.95
C PRO A 27 -1.07 17.24 5.05
N GLU A 28 -1.65 16.45 5.95
CA GLU A 28 -0.92 15.58 6.85
C GLU A 28 -0.44 14.33 6.13
N ILE A 29 0.71 13.82 6.57
CA ILE A 29 1.35 12.63 6.01
C ILE A 29 1.61 11.63 7.14
N ALA A 30 1.19 10.38 6.95
CA ALA A 30 1.62 9.27 7.78
C ALA A 30 2.83 8.57 7.16
N VAL A 31 3.81 8.21 7.98
CA VAL A 31 5.05 7.55 7.53
C VAL A 31 5.41 6.39 8.46
N GLY A 32 5.49 5.19 7.90
CA GLY A 32 5.87 3.97 8.59
C GLY A 32 7.37 3.89 8.86
N ALA A 33 7.70 3.36 10.04
CA ALA A 33 9.03 2.99 10.50
C ALA A 33 8.95 1.58 11.11
N PRO A 34 8.73 0.54 10.30
CA PRO A 34 8.38 -0.80 10.78
C PRO A 34 9.47 -1.48 11.58
N ALA A 35 10.72 -1.02 11.51
CA ALA A 35 11.82 -1.58 12.29
C ALA A 35 12.17 -0.75 13.53
N ALA A 36 11.40 0.31 13.84
CA ALA A 36 11.57 1.10 15.06
C ALA A 36 11.16 0.32 16.32
N GLY A 37 11.74 0.63 17.48
CA GLY A 37 11.38 0.00 18.77
C GLY A 37 12.57 -0.57 19.54
N LYS A 38 12.32 -1.11 20.73
CA LYS A 38 13.39 -1.70 21.55
C LYS A 38 13.61 -3.16 21.18
N MET A 39 14.88 -3.55 21.24
CA MET A 39 15.41 -4.88 20.93
C MET A 39 15.40 -5.22 19.44
N SER A 40 16.23 -6.18 19.06
CA SER A 40 16.43 -6.72 17.70
C SER A 40 15.16 -7.32 17.05
N ALA A 41 13.99 -6.98 17.57
CA ALA A 41 12.67 -7.50 17.30
C ALA A 41 11.68 -6.47 16.74
N GLY A 42 12.02 -5.22 16.39
CA GLY A 42 11.19 -4.36 15.50
C GLY A 42 9.66 -4.34 15.78
N GLU A 43 9.26 -3.70 16.88
CA GLU A 43 7.85 -3.44 17.24
C GLU A 43 7.14 -2.61 16.14
N GLY A 44 7.88 -1.68 15.54
CA GLY A 44 7.38 -0.78 14.50
C GLY A 44 6.74 0.49 15.04
N ALA A 45 6.65 1.50 14.18
CA ALA A 45 6.03 2.78 14.50
C ALA A 45 5.46 3.44 13.25
N VAL A 46 4.55 4.38 13.47
CA VAL A 46 4.02 5.30 12.46
C VAL A 46 4.23 6.73 12.95
N TRP A 47 4.63 7.62 12.06
CA TRP A 47 4.73 9.04 12.33
C TRP A 47 3.67 9.79 11.55
N ILE A 48 2.86 10.59 12.22
CA ILE A 48 2.01 11.60 11.58
C ILE A 48 2.80 12.90 11.53
N LEU A 49 2.92 13.49 10.35
CA LEU A 49 3.70 14.69 10.08
C LEU A 49 2.76 15.76 9.53
N THR A 50 2.74 16.93 10.18
CA THR A 50 2.03 18.12 9.75
C THR A 50 3.02 19.07 9.10
N VAL A 51 2.71 19.55 7.90
CA VAL A 51 3.55 20.47 7.14
C VAL A 51 2.83 21.78 6.89
N ASP A 52 3.55 22.90 6.88
CA ASP A 52 2.98 24.19 6.48
C ASP A 52 2.93 24.34 4.93
N ALA A 53 2.37 25.46 4.48
CA ALA A 53 2.26 25.80 3.06
C ALA A 53 3.61 25.95 2.33
N GLU A 54 4.73 25.98 3.06
CA GLU A 54 6.09 25.98 2.51
C GLU A 54 6.78 24.61 2.65
N ASP A 55 6.01 23.54 2.84
CA ASP A 55 6.46 22.15 3.01
C ASP A 55 7.38 21.94 4.23
N ARG A 56 7.30 22.81 5.25
CA ARG A 56 8.10 22.67 6.47
C ARG A 56 7.35 21.89 7.53
N LEU A 57 8.04 20.95 8.17
CA LEU A 57 7.51 20.18 9.30
C LEU A 57 7.22 21.10 10.51
N VAL A 58 5.94 21.26 10.86
CA VAL A 58 5.46 22.11 11.96
C VAL A 58 4.92 21.34 13.17
N ALA A 59 4.50 20.09 12.98
CA ALA A 59 4.17 19.19 14.07
C ALA A 59 4.45 17.73 13.72
N ARG A 60 4.54 16.88 14.75
CA ARG A 60 4.67 15.44 14.58
C ARG A 60 3.99 14.69 15.71
N ASN A 61 3.44 13.53 15.40
CA ASN A 61 3.00 12.55 16.38
C ASN A 61 3.65 11.19 16.09
N ARG A 62 4.25 10.56 17.10
CA ARG A 62 4.77 9.21 16.98
C ARG A 62 3.76 8.25 17.59
N ILE A 63 3.26 7.37 16.75
CA ILE A 63 2.35 6.29 17.12
C ILE A 63 3.17 5.00 17.14
N VAL A 64 3.24 4.38 18.30
CA VAL A 64 3.58 2.96 18.42
C VAL A 64 2.28 2.21 18.66
N ARG A 65 2.24 0.90 18.39
CA ARG A 65 1.05 0.10 18.67
C ARG A 65 0.58 0.38 20.11
N PRO A 66 -0.65 0.89 20.31
CA PRO A 66 -1.07 1.36 21.62
C PRO A 66 -1.06 0.22 22.65
N ALA A 67 -0.40 0.44 23.80
CA ALA A 67 -0.48 -0.49 24.92
C ALA A 67 -1.94 -0.62 25.39
N GLY A 68 -2.44 -1.86 25.51
CA GLY A 68 -3.76 -2.14 26.07
C GLY A 68 -4.92 -2.31 25.07
N LEU A 69 -4.66 -2.42 23.76
CA LEU A 69 -5.69 -2.74 22.75
C LEU A 69 -5.57 -4.15 22.14
N GLY A 70 -4.76 -5.02 22.73
CA GLY A 70 -4.61 -6.43 22.36
C GLY A 70 -3.77 -7.18 23.40
N PRO A 71 -3.62 -8.51 23.31
CA PRO A 71 -2.65 -9.22 24.13
C PRO A 71 -1.26 -8.61 23.93
N GLU A 72 -0.46 -8.55 24.99
CA GLU A 72 0.97 -8.28 24.88
C GLU A 72 1.54 -9.16 23.77
N PRO A 73 2.39 -8.63 22.87
CA PRO A 73 2.93 -9.43 21.77
C PRO A 73 3.52 -10.70 22.35
N LEU A 74 3.12 -11.84 21.79
CA LEU A 74 3.61 -13.14 22.22
C LEU A 74 5.14 -13.11 22.10
N GLN A 75 5.79 -13.43 23.21
CA GLN A 75 7.19 -13.11 23.47
C GLN A 75 8.11 -13.47 22.28
N ASN A 76 8.84 -12.45 21.77
CA ASN A 76 10.01 -12.51 20.87
C ASN A 76 9.80 -12.33 19.35
N GLY A 77 8.61 -11.97 18.86
CA GLY A 77 8.35 -11.75 17.43
C GLY A 77 8.69 -10.33 16.93
N ARG A 78 9.15 -10.23 15.66
CA ARG A 78 9.14 -8.97 14.90
C ARG A 78 7.78 -8.76 14.30
N GLU A 79 6.99 -7.79 14.75
CA GLU A 79 5.63 -7.57 14.22
C GLU A 79 5.61 -6.62 13.01
N LEU A 80 6.55 -5.66 12.96
CA LEU A 80 6.70 -4.69 11.89
C LEU A 80 5.52 -3.71 11.74
N PHE A 81 4.96 -3.20 12.84
CA PHE A 81 3.88 -2.21 12.78
C PHE A 81 4.28 -0.96 11.97
N GLY A 82 3.43 -0.54 11.02
CA GLY A 82 3.79 0.51 10.07
C GLY A 82 4.52 -0.06 8.84
N TYR A 83 4.34 -1.34 8.52
CA TYR A 83 4.89 -1.93 7.30
C TYR A 83 4.15 -1.43 6.07
N ALA A 84 2.82 -1.40 6.13
CA ALA A 84 1.94 -0.86 5.10
C ALA A 84 1.01 0.19 5.72
N LEU A 85 0.77 1.29 5.01
CA LEU A 85 -0.13 2.37 5.44
C LEU A 85 -1.13 2.68 4.34
N THR A 86 -2.37 2.96 4.73
CA THR A 86 -3.42 3.44 3.82
C THR A 86 -4.39 4.31 4.60
N SER A 87 -4.67 5.50 4.09
CA SER A 87 -5.74 6.34 4.63
C SER A 87 -7.09 5.76 4.22
N LEU A 88 -8.00 5.64 5.18
CA LEU A 88 -9.40 5.30 4.97
C LEU A 88 -10.23 6.59 4.94
N SER A 89 -11.45 6.47 4.41
CA SER A 89 -12.49 7.49 4.62
C SER A 89 -12.87 7.56 6.09
N ASP A 90 -13.38 8.71 6.54
CA ASP A 90 -13.95 8.93 7.87
C ASP A 90 -15.08 7.92 8.20
N LEU A 91 -14.74 6.88 8.94
CA LEU A 91 -15.60 5.77 9.33
C LEU A 91 -16.50 6.16 10.50
N ASP A 92 -16.03 6.98 11.44
CA ASP A 92 -16.79 7.39 12.63
C ASP A 92 -17.53 8.73 12.51
N GLY A 93 -17.34 9.45 11.40
CA GLY A 93 -18.08 10.64 11.03
C GLY A 93 -17.66 11.91 11.78
N ASP A 94 -16.45 11.96 12.34
CA ASP A 94 -15.97 13.12 13.11
C ASP A 94 -15.19 14.16 12.25
N GLY A 95 -15.05 13.86 10.97
CA GLY A 95 -14.38 14.68 9.97
C GLY A 95 -12.87 14.47 9.90
N ALA A 96 -12.31 13.46 10.57
CA ALA A 96 -10.92 13.04 10.43
C ALA A 96 -10.87 11.59 9.89
N GLY A 97 -10.20 11.38 8.75
CA GLY A 97 -10.08 10.04 8.19
C GLY A 97 -9.24 9.09 9.06
N GLU A 98 -9.56 7.80 9.02
CA GLU A 98 -8.84 6.76 9.72
C GLU A 98 -7.57 6.32 8.96
N LEU A 99 -6.70 5.61 9.67
CA LEU A 99 -5.48 5.06 9.11
C LEU A 99 -5.40 3.55 9.34
N ALA A 100 -5.37 2.78 8.25
CA ALA A 100 -5.04 1.35 8.29
C ALA A 100 -3.52 1.15 8.33
N VAL A 101 -3.05 0.35 9.28
CA VAL A 101 -1.64 0.07 9.55
C VAL A 101 -1.38 -1.43 9.57
N GLY A 102 -0.60 -1.92 8.61
CA GLY A 102 -0.20 -3.33 8.53
C GLY A 102 0.98 -3.68 9.44
N ALA A 103 0.92 -4.87 10.02
CA ALA A 103 2.01 -5.52 10.75
C ALA A 103 2.05 -7.02 10.34
N PRO A 104 2.65 -7.35 9.19
CA PRO A 104 2.54 -8.67 8.57
C PRO A 104 3.14 -9.81 9.38
N TRP A 105 4.02 -9.50 10.33
CA TRP A 105 4.70 -10.52 11.12
C TRP A 105 4.18 -10.55 12.56
N PHE A 106 3.03 -9.92 12.81
CA PHE A 106 2.34 -10.05 14.08
C PHE A 106 1.91 -11.50 14.30
N ASP A 107 2.08 -11.96 15.54
CA ASP A 107 1.66 -13.29 15.99
C ASP A 107 0.35 -13.13 16.77
N SER A 108 -0.79 -13.24 16.09
CA SER A 108 -2.10 -12.91 16.65
C SER A 108 -2.62 -13.92 17.67
N ARG A 109 -2.07 -15.15 17.65
CA ARG A 109 -2.50 -16.29 18.48
C ARG A 109 -1.32 -17.12 18.95
N ALA A 110 -1.44 -17.70 20.14
CA ALA A 110 -0.39 -18.53 20.73
C ALA A 110 -0.11 -19.77 19.87
N GLY A 111 1.15 -19.98 19.49
CA GLY A 111 1.60 -21.12 18.70
C GLY A 111 1.45 -20.95 17.19
N ILE A 112 0.89 -19.83 16.73
CA ILE A 112 0.91 -19.40 15.32
C ILE A 112 1.92 -18.27 15.20
N THR A 113 2.68 -18.26 14.10
CA THR A 113 3.69 -17.22 13.85
C THR A 113 3.46 -16.57 12.50
N LYS A 114 3.58 -15.24 12.43
CA LYS A 114 3.45 -14.42 11.22
C LYS A 114 2.11 -14.59 10.51
N ASP A 115 1.04 -14.82 11.28
CA ASP A 115 -0.30 -14.76 10.70
C ASP A 115 -0.73 -13.33 10.37
N GLY A 116 -0.07 -12.34 10.97
CA GLY A 116 -0.18 -10.95 10.59
C GLY A 116 -1.42 -10.26 11.16
N GLY A 117 -1.50 -8.95 10.92
CA GLY A 117 -2.58 -8.13 11.42
C GLY A 117 -2.59 -6.74 10.79
N VAL A 118 -3.77 -6.12 10.85
CA VAL A 118 -3.97 -4.71 10.49
C VAL A 118 -4.59 -3.99 11.67
N TRP A 119 -4.15 -2.77 11.95
CA TRP A 119 -4.81 -1.87 12.90
C TRP A 119 -5.49 -0.74 12.15
N VAL A 120 -6.75 -0.50 12.44
CA VAL A 120 -7.44 0.73 12.03
C VAL A 120 -7.36 1.73 13.17
N LEU A 121 -6.68 2.84 12.94
CA LEU A 121 -6.48 3.92 13.90
C LEU A 121 -7.50 5.03 13.63
N PHE A 122 -8.32 5.32 14.63
CA PHE A 122 -9.23 6.46 14.61
C PHE A 122 -8.49 7.70 15.08
N LEU A 123 -8.24 8.63 14.17
CA LEU A 123 -7.47 9.84 14.42
C LEU A 123 -8.39 10.99 14.81
N ASP A 124 -7.92 11.89 15.67
CA ASP A 124 -8.50 13.22 15.79
C ASP A 124 -7.88 14.16 14.76
N ARG A 125 -8.44 15.37 14.64
CA ARG A 125 -7.96 16.41 13.72
C ARG A 125 -6.51 16.86 13.95
N SER A 126 -5.90 16.50 15.09
CA SER A 126 -4.49 16.78 15.37
C SER A 126 -3.56 15.61 15.05
N GLY A 127 -4.08 14.54 14.45
CA GLY A 127 -3.33 13.32 14.14
C GLY A 127 -3.05 12.44 15.35
N ARG A 128 -3.81 12.58 16.45
CA ARG A 128 -3.70 11.72 17.63
C ARG A 128 -4.72 10.58 17.56
N VAL A 129 -4.33 9.41 18.05
CA VAL A 129 -5.21 8.24 18.09
C VAL A 129 -6.24 8.40 19.21
N LYS A 130 -7.53 8.44 18.86
CA LYS A 130 -8.69 8.38 19.77
C LYS A 130 -8.87 6.95 20.30
N HIS A 131 -8.90 5.99 19.38
CA HIS A 131 -9.00 4.57 19.65
C HIS A 131 -8.48 3.77 18.44
N ALA A 132 -8.30 2.47 18.57
CA ALA A 132 -7.87 1.60 17.48
C ALA A 132 -8.59 0.24 17.52
N ARG A 133 -8.75 -0.36 16.34
CA ARG A 133 -9.28 -1.71 16.16
C ARG A 133 -8.20 -2.60 15.56
N GLU A 134 -7.94 -3.74 16.18
CA GLU A 134 -7.12 -4.81 15.59
C GLU A 134 -8.01 -5.67 14.67
N LEU A 135 -7.51 -5.95 13.47
CA LEU A 135 -8.08 -6.85 12.47
C LEU A 135 -7.08 -7.99 12.27
N SER A 136 -7.30 -9.10 12.96
CA SER A 136 -6.44 -10.29 12.91
C SER A 136 -7.27 -11.55 13.10
N ALA A 137 -6.67 -12.72 12.83
CA ALA A 137 -7.28 -14.01 13.12
C ALA A 137 -7.57 -14.23 14.62
N GLY A 138 -6.90 -13.51 15.52
CA GLY A 138 -7.11 -13.56 16.97
C GLY A 138 -8.28 -12.73 17.47
N THR A 139 -8.68 -11.69 16.73
CA THR A 139 -9.70 -10.70 17.16
C THR A 139 -10.96 -10.73 16.30
N GLU A 140 -10.84 -11.14 15.04
CA GLU A 140 -11.93 -11.19 14.08
C GLU A 140 -12.29 -12.65 13.77
N PRO A 141 -13.46 -13.15 14.24
CA PRO A 141 -13.89 -14.53 13.99
C PRO A 141 -13.97 -14.91 12.51
N ARG A 142 -14.14 -13.92 11.63
CA ARG A 142 -14.22 -14.10 10.17
C ARG A 142 -12.85 -14.31 9.51
N LEU A 143 -11.76 -14.08 10.23
CA LEU A 143 -10.37 -14.28 9.79
C LEU A 143 -9.71 -15.46 10.51
N ALA A 144 -10.44 -16.19 11.36
CA ALA A 144 -9.88 -17.24 12.20
C ALA A 144 -9.57 -18.53 11.42
N GLY A 145 -8.35 -19.05 11.58
CA GLY A 145 -7.93 -20.37 11.06
C GLY A 145 -7.55 -20.42 9.58
N ILE A 146 -7.31 -19.26 8.96
CA ILE A 146 -7.12 -19.08 7.51
C ILE A 146 -5.94 -18.17 7.16
N LEU A 147 -5.13 -17.74 8.13
CA LEU A 147 -4.02 -16.79 7.92
C LEU A 147 -2.67 -17.31 8.44
N ASP A 148 -2.53 -18.60 8.74
CA ASP A 148 -1.41 -19.14 9.53
C ASP A 148 -0.05 -19.05 8.80
N GLY A 149 0.68 -17.94 9.00
CA GLY A 149 1.96 -17.67 8.34
C GLY A 149 1.87 -16.86 7.05
N ASP A 150 0.66 -16.40 6.70
CA ASP A 150 0.37 -15.83 5.37
C ASP A 150 0.83 -14.37 5.22
N GLY A 151 1.28 -13.74 6.31
CA GLY A 151 1.77 -12.37 6.29
C GLY A 151 0.66 -11.33 6.08
N PHE A 152 -0.53 -11.57 6.61
CA PHE A 152 -1.67 -10.66 6.50
C PHE A 152 -1.33 -9.24 6.96
N GLY A 153 -1.63 -8.23 6.14
CA GLY A 153 -1.23 -6.84 6.41
C GLY A 153 0.12 -6.46 5.80
N ALA A 154 0.67 -7.29 4.91
CA ALA A 154 1.89 -6.95 4.14
C ALA A 154 1.67 -5.78 3.18
N GLN A 155 0.43 -5.57 2.75
CA GLN A 155 0.00 -4.43 1.95
C GLN A 155 -1.46 -4.13 2.27
N THR A 156 -1.85 -2.86 2.17
CA THR A 156 -3.24 -2.39 2.36
C THR A 156 -3.64 -1.45 1.21
N ALA A 157 -4.93 -1.40 0.90
CA ALA A 157 -5.50 -0.45 -0.07
C ALA A 157 -6.96 -0.12 0.28
N ALA A 158 -7.31 1.17 0.30
CA ALA A 158 -8.67 1.64 0.59
C ALA A 158 -9.50 1.53 -0.68
N LEU A 159 -10.41 0.56 -0.74
CA LEU A 159 -11.22 0.32 -1.93
C LEU A 159 -12.33 1.34 -2.10
N GLY A 160 -12.71 2.03 -1.03
CA GLY A 160 -13.99 2.73 -0.98
C GLY A 160 -15.12 1.72 -0.74
N ASP A 161 -16.36 2.13 -0.99
CA ASP A 161 -17.55 1.32 -0.68
C ASP A 161 -17.84 0.30 -1.79
N VAL A 162 -17.42 -0.94 -1.61
CA VAL A 162 -17.57 -2.03 -2.58
C VAL A 162 -18.99 -2.59 -2.54
N ASP A 163 -19.57 -2.74 -1.36
CA ASP A 163 -20.87 -3.37 -1.19
C ASP A 163 -22.07 -2.39 -1.32
N GLY A 164 -21.84 -1.08 -1.21
CA GLY A 164 -22.86 -0.04 -1.31
C GLY A 164 -23.53 0.32 0.02
N ASP A 165 -22.94 0.00 1.17
CA ASP A 165 -23.50 0.30 2.49
C ASP A 165 -23.10 1.68 3.05
N GLY A 166 -22.27 2.43 2.32
CA GLY A 166 -21.81 3.76 2.67
C GLY A 166 -20.56 3.78 3.58
N ILE A 167 -20.00 2.63 3.93
CA ILE A 167 -18.74 2.50 4.67
C ILE A 167 -17.63 2.09 3.70
N GLY A 168 -16.45 2.70 3.84
CA GLY A 168 -15.29 2.32 3.04
C GLY A 168 -14.75 0.94 3.41
N ASP A 169 -14.46 0.12 2.41
CA ASP A 169 -13.90 -1.22 2.53
C ASP A 169 -12.38 -1.25 2.30
N LEU A 170 -11.74 -2.32 2.77
CA LEU A 170 -10.30 -2.46 2.80
C LEU A 170 -9.83 -3.73 2.09
N ALA A 171 -8.90 -3.59 1.15
CA ALA A 171 -8.10 -4.71 0.65
C ALA A 171 -6.85 -4.92 1.52
N VAL A 172 -6.55 -6.16 1.85
CA VAL A 172 -5.37 -6.56 2.64
C VAL A 172 -4.64 -7.71 1.96
N GLY A 173 -3.33 -7.55 1.74
CA GLY A 173 -2.49 -8.59 1.17
C GLY A 173 -2.05 -9.61 2.22
N ALA A 174 -2.15 -10.89 1.86
CA ALA A 174 -1.63 -12.04 2.60
C ALA A 174 -0.69 -12.81 1.65
N HIS A 175 0.43 -12.17 1.33
CA HIS A 175 1.27 -12.56 0.20
C HIS A 175 1.99 -13.91 0.36
N GLY A 176 1.99 -14.47 1.57
CA GLY A 176 2.57 -15.76 1.89
C GLY A 176 1.54 -16.88 1.94
N SER A 177 0.27 -16.60 1.62
CA SER A 177 -0.78 -17.62 1.62
C SER A 177 -0.43 -18.79 0.71
N ASP A 178 -0.64 -19.99 1.24
CA ASP A 178 -0.40 -21.27 0.57
C ASP A 178 -1.67 -21.79 -0.16
N ASP A 179 -2.73 -20.98 -0.28
CA ASP A 179 -3.96 -21.44 -0.90
C ASP A 179 -3.75 -21.78 -2.39
N GLY A 180 -4.08 -23.03 -2.73
CA GLY A 180 -3.83 -23.63 -4.04
C GLY A 180 -2.37 -24.00 -4.34
N GLY A 181 -1.39 -23.66 -3.49
CA GLY A 181 0.04 -24.01 -3.65
C GLY A 181 0.99 -23.11 -2.82
N SER A 182 2.26 -23.52 -2.68
CA SER A 182 3.24 -22.85 -1.80
C SER A 182 3.42 -21.38 -2.15
N GLY A 183 3.19 -20.46 -1.20
CA GLY A 183 3.46 -19.03 -1.35
C GLY A 183 2.77 -18.37 -2.55
N ARG A 184 1.60 -18.85 -2.97
CA ARG A 184 0.89 -18.22 -4.11
C ARG A 184 0.38 -16.83 -3.77
N GLY A 185 0.11 -16.59 -2.49
CA GLY A 185 -0.40 -15.34 -1.96
C GLY A 185 -1.90 -15.17 -2.23
N SER A 186 -2.53 -14.31 -1.42
CA SER A 186 -3.93 -13.95 -1.58
C SER A 186 -4.20 -12.50 -1.21
N VAL A 187 -5.37 -12.01 -1.60
CA VAL A 187 -5.91 -10.71 -1.21
C VAL A 187 -7.22 -10.90 -0.48
N TRP A 188 -7.37 -10.21 0.64
CA TRP A 188 -8.59 -10.20 1.44
C TRP A 188 -9.34 -8.89 1.23
N ILE A 189 -10.60 -8.98 0.85
CA ILE A 189 -11.54 -7.86 0.84
C ILE A 189 -12.30 -7.89 2.17
N LEU A 190 -12.08 -6.87 2.99
CA LEU A 190 -12.75 -6.69 4.27
C LEU A 190 -13.85 -5.65 4.13
N PHE A 191 -15.08 -6.10 4.31
CA PHE A 191 -16.23 -5.23 4.45
C PHE A 191 -16.30 -4.71 5.87
N LEU A 192 -16.18 -3.41 6.06
CA LEU A 192 -16.03 -2.82 7.40
C LEU A 192 -17.38 -2.35 7.97
N ARG A 193 -17.33 -1.87 9.21
CA ARG A 193 -18.37 -1.06 9.84
C ARG A 193 -17.75 0.26 10.27
N ALA A 194 -18.59 1.21 10.67
CA ALA A 194 -18.15 2.49 11.24
C ALA A 194 -17.17 2.34 12.43
N ASP A 195 -17.25 1.25 13.21
CA ASP A 195 -16.32 0.94 14.30
C ASP A 195 -15.08 0.12 13.86
N ALA A 196 -14.85 0.05 12.55
CA ALA A 196 -13.86 -0.77 11.85
C ALA A 196 -13.98 -2.29 12.08
N SER A 197 -15.01 -2.80 12.75
CA SER A 197 -15.21 -4.25 12.88
C SER A 197 -15.53 -4.88 11.53
N VAL A 198 -15.01 -6.08 11.27
CA VAL A 198 -15.24 -6.76 9.98
C VAL A 198 -16.68 -7.23 9.91
N ARG A 199 -17.47 -6.73 8.96
CA ARG A 199 -18.86 -7.13 8.64
C ARG A 199 -18.91 -8.39 7.79
N ALA A 200 -18.01 -8.51 6.83
CA ALA A 200 -17.80 -9.70 6.01
C ALA A 200 -16.36 -9.69 5.48
N ALA A 201 -15.85 -10.86 5.10
CA ALA A 201 -14.52 -10.99 4.51
C ALA A 201 -14.62 -11.92 3.29
N ARG A 202 -13.77 -11.67 2.30
CA ARG A 202 -13.61 -12.51 1.10
C ARG A 202 -12.15 -12.65 0.79
N GLU A 203 -11.74 -13.88 0.54
CA GLU A 203 -10.42 -14.17 -0.02
C GLU A 203 -10.51 -14.21 -1.54
N ILE A 204 -9.50 -13.65 -2.18
CA ILE A 204 -9.21 -13.78 -3.60
C ILE A 204 -7.84 -14.46 -3.69
N SER A 205 -7.84 -15.70 -4.18
CA SER A 205 -6.65 -16.58 -4.21
C SER A 205 -6.67 -17.45 -5.47
N ALA A 206 -5.81 -18.48 -5.52
CA ALA A 206 -5.83 -19.46 -6.61
C ALA A 206 -7.11 -20.34 -6.61
N THR A 207 -7.80 -20.48 -5.47
CA THR A 207 -8.95 -21.40 -5.36
C THR A 207 -10.26 -20.73 -4.92
N GLU A 208 -10.21 -19.48 -4.46
CA GLU A 208 -11.36 -18.74 -3.94
C GLU A 208 -11.54 -17.36 -4.59
N GLY A 209 -12.71 -16.75 -4.37
CA GLY A 209 -12.95 -15.36 -4.78
C GLY A 209 -13.17 -15.15 -6.27
N GLY A 210 -13.27 -16.20 -7.07
CA GLY A 210 -13.59 -16.11 -8.51
C GLY A 210 -12.43 -15.64 -9.40
N PHE A 211 -11.21 -15.60 -8.88
CA PHE A 211 -10.03 -15.30 -9.67
C PHE A 211 -9.67 -16.49 -10.56
N ALA A 212 -9.54 -16.27 -11.88
CA ALA A 212 -9.20 -17.32 -12.84
C ALA A 212 -7.78 -17.20 -13.39
N GLY A 213 -7.01 -16.21 -12.93
CA GLY A 213 -5.60 -16.06 -13.29
C GLY A 213 -4.75 -17.20 -12.74
N LEU A 214 -3.70 -17.57 -13.49
CA LEU A 214 -2.74 -18.56 -13.03
C LEU A 214 -1.82 -17.94 -11.98
N LEU A 215 -1.83 -18.50 -10.77
CA LEU A 215 -0.83 -18.23 -9.74
C LEU A 215 0.12 -19.41 -9.65
N GLU A 216 1.40 -19.11 -9.70
CA GLU A 216 2.47 -20.08 -9.54
C GLU A 216 2.99 -20.05 -8.11
N ASP A 217 3.57 -21.16 -7.69
CA ASP A 217 4.20 -21.25 -6.38
C ASP A 217 5.26 -20.16 -6.22
N GLU A 218 5.32 -19.57 -5.04
CA GLU A 218 6.14 -18.40 -4.71
C GLU A 218 5.80 -17.12 -5.51
N GLY A 219 4.65 -17.03 -6.18
CA GLY A 219 4.25 -15.83 -6.93
C GLY A 219 3.92 -14.61 -6.06
N HIS A 220 3.47 -14.83 -4.82
CA HIS A 220 3.14 -13.82 -3.80
C HIS A 220 2.11 -12.77 -4.27
N LEU A 221 0.95 -13.20 -4.76
CA LEU A 221 -0.18 -12.30 -5.04
C LEU A 221 -0.52 -11.47 -3.79
N GLY A 222 -0.83 -10.19 -3.99
CA GLY A 222 -1.14 -9.28 -2.87
C GLY A 222 0.10 -8.58 -2.30
N HIS A 223 1.29 -8.78 -2.87
CA HIS A 223 2.51 -8.11 -2.43
C HIS A 223 2.53 -6.61 -2.77
N GLY A 224 2.04 -6.25 -3.95
CA GLY A 224 1.77 -4.86 -4.34
C GLY A 224 0.27 -4.69 -4.56
N MET A 225 -0.31 -3.58 -4.10
CA MET A 225 -1.74 -3.30 -4.31
C MET A 225 -2.00 -1.81 -4.42
N CYS A 226 -2.99 -1.44 -5.22
CA CYS A 226 -3.49 -0.09 -5.37
C CYS A 226 -4.97 -0.10 -5.73
N ALA A 227 -5.80 0.62 -4.97
CA ALA A 227 -7.20 0.84 -5.33
C ALA A 227 -7.28 1.81 -6.51
N LEU A 228 -8.08 1.45 -7.51
CA LEU A 228 -8.18 2.21 -8.76
C LEU A 228 -9.45 3.08 -8.83
N GLY A 229 -10.35 2.90 -7.87
CA GLY A 229 -11.73 3.36 -7.99
C GLY A 229 -12.49 2.54 -9.03
N ASP A 230 -13.70 2.97 -9.38
CA ASP A 230 -14.53 2.33 -10.40
C ASP A 230 -13.99 2.69 -11.80
N VAL A 231 -13.17 1.82 -12.38
CA VAL A 231 -12.49 2.10 -13.65
C VAL A 231 -13.25 1.61 -14.87
N ASP A 232 -14.16 0.65 -14.73
CA ASP A 232 -15.06 0.21 -15.81
C ASP A 232 -16.45 0.87 -15.81
N GLY A 233 -16.78 1.63 -14.77
CA GLY A 233 -18.01 2.41 -14.65
C GLY A 233 -19.22 1.58 -14.22
N ASP A 234 -19.01 0.42 -13.59
CA ASP A 234 -20.08 -0.46 -13.13
C ASP A 234 -20.61 -0.13 -11.71
N GLY A 235 -20.01 0.86 -11.06
CA GLY A 235 -20.36 1.33 -9.73
C GLY A 235 -19.73 0.51 -8.60
N VAL A 236 -18.76 -0.36 -8.89
CA VAL A 236 -17.93 -1.09 -7.92
C VAL A 236 -16.47 -0.67 -8.09
N PRO A 237 -15.74 -0.36 -7.01
CA PRO A 237 -14.31 -0.06 -7.11
C PRO A 237 -13.47 -1.26 -7.55
N ASP A 238 -12.46 -0.99 -8.37
CA ASP A 238 -11.52 -1.96 -8.91
C ASP A 238 -10.15 -1.90 -8.21
N LEU A 239 -9.37 -2.96 -8.34
CA LEU A 239 -8.11 -3.13 -7.62
C LEU A 239 -6.98 -3.62 -8.54
N ALA A 240 -5.82 -2.97 -8.50
CA ALA A 240 -4.59 -3.51 -9.07
C ALA A 240 -3.84 -4.32 -8.00
N VAL A 241 -3.39 -5.53 -8.36
CA VAL A 241 -2.69 -6.47 -7.47
C VAL A 241 -1.44 -7.03 -8.16
N GLY A 242 -0.30 -6.98 -7.48
CA GLY A 242 0.97 -7.50 -7.96
C GLY A 242 1.30 -8.88 -7.37
N ALA A 243 1.88 -9.72 -8.22
CA ALA A 243 2.54 -10.98 -7.90
C ALA A 243 3.98 -10.90 -8.45
N PRO A 244 4.89 -10.18 -7.76
CA PRO A 244 6.19 -9.81 -8.32
C PRO A 244 7.12 -11.00 -8.55
N PHE A 245 6.92 -12.10 -7.86
CA PHE A 245 7.78 -13.27 -7.95
C PHE A 245 7.19 -14.34 -8.88
N ALA A 246 6.06 -14.07 -9.54
CA ALA A 246 5.50 -14.98 -10.52
C ALA A 246 6.48 -15.18 -11.69
N ASP A 247 6.80 -16.44 -11.97
CA ASP A 247 7.78 -16.86 -12.95
C ASP A 247 7.09 -17.01 -14.30
N GLY A 248 7.23 -16.01 -15.17
CA GLY A 248 6.83 -16.22 -16.58
C GLY A 248 7.73 -17.26 -17.27
N GLU A 249 8.06 -17.04 -18.54
CA GLU A 249 9.16 -17.79 -19.19
C GLU A 249 10.56 -17.51 -18.57
N ARG A 250 10.64 -16.67 -17.52
CA ARG A 250 11.88 -16.26 -16.84
C ARG A 250 11.63 -16.10 -15.32
N PRO A 251 12.64 -16.39 -14.49
CA PRO A 251 12.53 -16.22 -13.04
C PRO A 251 12.29 -14.76 -12.61
N ASP A 252 11.40 -14.60 -11.63
CA ASP A 252 10.96 -13.37 -10.98
C ASP A 252 10.43 -12.31 -11.95
N LEU A 253 9.85 -12.66 -13.10
CA LEU A 253 9.41 -11.66 -14.08
C LEU A 253 8.39 -10.68 -13.46
N GLY A 254 7.46 -11.23 -12.68
CA GLY A 254 6.40 -10.51 -12.01
C GLY A 254 5.21 -10.18 -12.92
N VAL A 255 4.04 -10.10 -12.31
CA VAL A 255 2.76 -9.83 -12.97
C VAL A 255 1.94 -8.85 -12.13
N VAL A 256 1.16 -8.01 -12.81
CA VAL A 256 0.08 -7.21 -12.21
C VAL A 256 -1.24 -7.70 -12.78
N TRP A 257 -2.24 -7.84 -11.92
CA TRP A 257 -3.62 -8.12 -12.27
C TRP A 257 -4.48 -6.91 -11.95
N ILE A 258 -5.31 -6.47 -12.88
CA ILE A 258 -6.42 -5.56 -12.58
C ILE A 258 -7.63 -6.45 -12.31
N LEU A 259 -8.18 -6.34 -11.10
CA LEU A 259 -9.33 -7.10 -10.64
C LEU A 259 -10.55 -6.20 -10.69
N PHE A 260 -11.50 -6.57 -11.53
CA PHE A 260 -12.80 -5.91 -11.59
C PHE A 260 -13.73 -6.64 -10.63
N LEU A 261 -14.16 -5.97 -9.58
CA LEU A 261 -14.82 -6.63 -8.45
C LEU A 261 -16.34 -6.68 -8.63
N ARG A 262 -16.99 -7.60 -7.91
CA ARG A 262 -18.43 -7.57 -7.63
C ARG A 262 -18.66 -6.95 -6.26
N ARG A 263 -19.89 -6.49 -6.02
CA ARG A 263 -20.33 -5.99 -4.70
C ARG A 263 -20.16 -6.97 -3.54
N ASP A 264 -20.02 -8.27 -3.83
CA ASP A 264 -19.78 -9.28 -2.82
C ASP A 264 -18.29 -9.53 -2.55
N GLY A 265 -17.39 -8.79 -3.20
CA GLY A 265 -15.93 -8.84 -3.06
C GLY A 265 -15.24 -9.87 -3.95
N THR A 266 -15.98 -10.61 -4.77
CA THR A 266 -15.40 -11.59 -5.73
C THR A 266 -14.96 -10.91 -7.02
N VAL A 267 -14.04 -11.54 -7.75
CA VAL A 267 -13.57 -11.09 -9.06
C VAL A 267 -14.63 -11.37 -10.13
N ARG A 268 -15.12 -10.31 -10.78
CA ARG A 268 -16.00 -10.38 -11.94
C ARG A 268 -15.27 -10.86 -13.18
N TRP A 269 -14.14 -10.23 -13.44
CA TRP A 269 -13.17 -10.58 -14.46
C TRP A 269 -11.84 -9.89 -14.13
N GLU A 270 -10.76 -10.39 -14.69
CA GLU A 270 -9.42 -9.86 -14.45
C GLU A 270 -8.65 -9.58 -15.75
N GLN A 271 -7.73 -8.63 -15.66
CA GLN A 271 -6.79 -8.34 -16.72
C GLN A 271 -5.36 -8.62 -16.27
N ARG A 272 -4.66 -9.50 -17.01
CA ARG A 272 -3.22 -9.73 -16.83
C ARG A 272 -2.41 -8.64 -17.49
N ILE A 273 -1.51 -8.04 -16.73
CA ILE A 273 -0.49 -7.11 -17.19
C ILE A 273 0.87 -7.65 -16.79
N ALA A 274 1.73 -7.94 -17.77
CA ALA A 274 3.05 -8.46 -17.49
C ALA A 274 4.09 -7.94 -18.50
N PRO A 275 5.37 -7.93 -18.12
CA PRO A 275 6.38 -7.32 -18.97
C PRO A 275 6.67 -8.02 -20.30
N ASP A 276 6.17 -9.24 -20.49
CA ASP A 276 6.21 -10.01 -21.73
C ASP A 276 5.30 -9.42 -22.83
N GLN A 277 4.27 -8.65 -22.44
CA GLN A 277 3.35 -7.96 -23.35
C GLN A 277 3.94 -6.69 -23.97
N PHE A 278 5.10 -6.22 -23.50
CA PHE A 278 5.70 -4.95 -23.93
C PHE A 278 7.06 -5.16 -24.59
N SER A 279 7.22 -4.63 -25.81
CA SER A 279 8.48 -4.63 -26.55
C SER A 279 9.44 -3.57 -25.97
N THR A 280 9.99 -3.86 -24.79
CA THR A 280 11.06 -3.04 -24.21
C THR A 280 12.36 -3.81 -24.38
N GLY A 281 13.35 -3.20 -25.04
CA GLY A 281 14.66 -3.82 -25.28
C GLY A 281 15.25 -4.51 -24.04
N SER A 282 16.06 -5.54 -24.29
CA SER A 282 16.68 -6.45 -23.33
C SER A 282 17.21 -5.76 -22.07
N LEU A 283 16.44 -5.80 -20.98
CA LEU A 283 16.91 -5.62 -19.61
C LEU A 283 16.13 -6.54 -18.67
N VAL A 284 16.79 -6.92 -17.58
CA VAL A 284 16.39 -7.95 -16.61
C VAL A 284 15.28 -7.38 -15.73
N LYS A 285 14.03 -7.53 -16.17
CA LYS A 285 12.86 -7.10 -15.41
C LYS A 285 12.57 -8.13 -14.35
N ARG A 286 12.86 -7.82 -13.09
CA ARG A 286 12.46 -8.66 -11.97
C ARG A 286 11.42 -7.95 -11.13
N LYS A 287 10.54 -8.68 -10.47
CA LYS A 287 9.62 -8.13 -9.47
C LYS A 287 8.71 -7.02 -9.98
N PHE A 288 8.29 -7.11 -11.25
CA PHE A 288 7.25 -6.22 -11.77
C PHE A 288 5.97 -6.38 -10.96
N GLY A 289 5.40 -5.27 -10.47
CA GLY A 289 4.23 -5.31 -9.59
C GLY A 289 4.58 -5.33 -8.10
N ALA A 290 5.86 -5.22 -7.72
CA ALA A 290 6.25 -5.17 -6.30
C ALA A 290 5.66 -3.96 -5.56
N ARG A 291 5.44 -2.85 -6.27
CA ARG A 291 4.71 -1.67 -5.80
C ARG A 291 3.86 -1.13 -6.94
N ILE A 292 2.66 -0.68 -6.61
CA ILE A 292 1.69 -0.12 -7.54
C ILE A 292 1.14 1.13 -6.87
N ASP A 293 1.03 2.22 -7.62
CA ASP A 293 0.45 3.47 -7.13
C ASP A 293 -0.42 4.12 -8.20
N TRP A 294 -1.47 4.81 -7.77
CA TRP A 294 -2.36 5.55 -8.66
C TRP A 294 -1.75 6.93 -8.90
N ILE A 295 -1.51 7.25 -10.16
CA ILE A 295 -0.85 8.51 -10.53
C ILE A 295 -1.81 9.54 -11.13
N GLY A 296 -3.09 9.19 -11.22
CA GLY A 296 -4.11 10.02 -11.84
C GLY A 296 -3.97 10.06 -13.36
N ASP A 297 -4.79 10.91 -13.97
CA ASP A 297 -4.77 11.18 -15.42
C ASP A 297 -3.58 12.09 -15.76
N VAL A 298 -2.42 11.47 -15.99
CA VAL A 298 -1.17 12.18 -16.30
C VAL A 298 -1.05 12.52 -17.78
N ASN A 299 -1.83 11.87 -18.64
CA ASN A 299 -1.79 12.10 -20.09
C ASN A 299 -2.93 13.01 -20.60
N GLY A 300 -3.91 13.33 -19.75
CA GLY A 300 -5.04 14.20 -20.04
C GLY A 300 -6.16 13.54 -20.87
N ASP A 301 -6.26 12.21 -20.86
CA ASP A 301 -7.24 11.47 -21.68
C ASP A 301 -8.58 11.21 -20.98
N GLY A 302 -8.72 11.65 -19.73
CA GLY A 302 -9.90 11.47 -18.89
C GLY A 302 -9.95 10.13 -18.16
N ARG A 303 -8.94 9.27 -18.31
CA ARG A 303 -8.72 8.06 -17.53
C ARG A 303 -7.48 8.27 -16.69
N GLY A 304 -7.41 7.62 -15.54
CA GLY A 304 -6.19 7.68 -14.74
C GLY A 304 -5.27 6.51 -15.01
N GLU A 305 -3.99 6.75 -14.78
CA GLU A 305 -2.92 5.80 -14.96
C GLU A 305 -2.40 5.29 -13.62
N VAL A 306 -1.73 4.14 -13.68
CA VAL A 306 -1.00 3.56 -12.55
C VAL A 306 0.49 3.54 -12.83
N ALA A 307 1.28 3.76 -11.78
CA ALA A 307 2.71 3.55 -11.73
C ALA A 307 3.01 2.14 -11.20
N VAL A 308 3.79 1.36 -11.94
CA VAL A 308 4.24 0.02 -11.50
C VAL A 308 5.75 -0.03 -11.38
N GLY A 309 6.24 -0.46 -10.21
CA GLY A 309 7.67 -0.68 -9.95
C GLY A 309 8.15 -2.07 -10.37
N ALA A 310 9.42 -2.15 -10.78
CA ALA A 310 10.17 -3.38 -11.02
C ALA A 310 11.59 -3.28 -10.42
N GLU A 311 12.13 -4.38 -9.89
CA GLU A 311 13.51 -4.46 -9.42
C GLU A 311 14.48 -4.70 -10.60
N GLY A 312 15.66 -4.07 -10.54
CA GLY A 312 16.73 -4.27 -11.53
C GLY A 312 16.60 -3.46 -12.82
N ASP A 313 15.40 -2.97 -13.13
CA ASP A 313 15.15 -1.94 -14.15
C ASP A 313 14.46 -0.77 -13.47
N SER A 314 15.05 0.40 -13.61
CA SER A 314 14.74 1.64 -12.90
C SER A 314 13.49 2.33 -13.44
N ARG A 315 12.44 1.54 -13.72
CA ARG A 315 11.31 1.98 -14.52
C ARG A 315 10.03 2.00 -13.73
N VAL A 316 9.31 3.10 -13.91
CA VAL A 316 7.89 3.20 -13.62
C VAL A 316 7.18 2.99 -14.94
N PHE A 317 6.27 2.03 -14.98
CA PHE A 317 5.34 1.86 -16.09
C PHE A 317 4.07 2.61 -15.79
N THR A 318 3.67 3.47 -16.72
CA THR A 318 2.38 4.15 -16.75
C THR A 318 1.45 3.30 -17.61
N LEU A 319 0.42 2.73 -17.01
CA LEU A 319 -0.54 1.86 -17.71
C LEU A 319 -1.89 2.56 -17.86
N ALA A 320 -2.45 2.49 -19.06
CA ALA A 320 -3.85 2.79 -19.27
C ALA A 320 -4.71 1.65 -18.70
N ARG A 321 -6.00 1.93 -18.49
CA ARG A 321 -6.99 0.97 -17.97
C ARG A 321 -7.16 -0.29 -18.82
N ASP A 322 -6.77 -0.27 -20.10
CA ASP A 322 -6.75 -1.43 -20.99
C ASP A 322 -5.42 -2.21 -20.93
N GLY A 323 -4.55 -1.89 -19.97
CA GLY A 323 -3.24 -2.48 -19.74
C GLY A 323 -2.19 -2.12 -20.78
N SER A 324 -2.47 -1.22 -21.72
CA SER A 324 -1.45 -0.68 -22.61
C SER A 324 -0.47 0.21 -21.84
N VAL A 325 0.83 0.11 -22.17
CA VAL A 325 1.85 1.03 -21.63
C VAL A 325 1.74 2.34 -22.38
N VAL A 326 1.31 3.38 -21.65
CA VAL A 326 1.20 4.75 -22.14
C VAL A 326 2.57 5.44 -22.09
N ALA A 327 3.36 5.13 -21.06
CA ALA A 327 4.72 5.63 -20.91
C ALA A 327 5.58 4.69 -20.04
N SER A 328 6.90 4.74 -20.25
CA SER A 328 7.88 4.15 -19.34
C SER A 328 9.09 5.06 -19.23
N SER A 329 9.53 5.38 -18.02
CA SER A 329 10.76 6.16 -17.79
C SER A 329 11.90 5.25 -17.31
N THR A 330 13.16 5.61 -17.56
CA THR A 330 14.36 4.85 -17.17
C THR A 330 15.06 5.39 -15.91
N GLU A 331 14.50 6.38 -15.23
CA GLU A 331 15.12 6.97 -14.04
C GLU A 331 14.59 6.36 -12.74
N ALA A 332 15.52 5.74 -12.01
CA ALA A 332 15.29 4.88 -10.87
C ALA A 332 14.71 5.61 -9.67
N ILE A 333 13.65 5.04 -9.11
CA ILE A 333 13.42 5.15 -7.67
C ILE A 333 14.06 3.91 -7.04
N TYR A 334 15.31 4.06 -6.61
CA TYR A 334 15.93 3.09 -5.73
C TYR A 334 15.25 3.17 -4.35
N GLY A 335 14.80 2.02 -3.86
CA GLY A 335 14.65 1.73 -2.43
C GLY A 335 13.22 1.85 -1.89
N GLY A 336 12.54 0.72 -1.77
CA GLY A 336 11.68 0.32 -0.63
C GLY A 336 10.59 1.25 -0.10
N GLY A 337 10.32 2.39 -0.71
CA GLY A 337 9.34 3.40 -0.29
C GLY A 337 8.43 3.84 -1.43
N ALA A 338 7.28 4.41 -1.09
CA ALA A 338 6.23 4.75 -2.05
C ALA A 338 6.58 5.97 -2.94
N LEU A 339 5.94 6.00 -4.11
CA LEU A 339 5.87 7.14 -5.01
C LEU A 339 4.79 8.09 -4.49
N PHE A 340 5.02 9.39 -4.60
CA PHE A 340 4.00 10.40 -4.32
C PHE A 340 3.91 11.34 -5.50
N LEU A 341 2.69 11.54 -6.01
CA LEU A 341 2.39 12.59 -6.96
C LEU A 341 1.37 13.55 -6.33
N GLY A 342 1.64 14.85 -6.44
CA GLY A 342 0.64 15.88 -6.15
C GLY A 342 -0.22 16.17 -7.39
N PRO A 343 -1.43 16.76 -7.23
CA PRO A 343 -2.22 17.23 -8.36
C PRO A 343 -1.41 18.23 -9.19
N VAL A 344 -1.48 18.09 -10.51
CA VAL A 344 -0.84 18.98 -11.49
C VAL A 344 -1.77 20.18 -11.72
N PRO A 345 -1.39 21.43 -11.37
CA PRO A 345 -2.13 22.60 -11.85
C PRO A 345 -2.03 22.66 -13.38
N GLU A 346 -3.08 23.12 -14.08
CA GLU A 346 -3.07 23.27 -15.55
C GLU A 346 -1.75 23.92 -16.02
N GLY A 347 -0.91 23.14 -16.70
CA GLY A 347 0.41 23.57 -17.21
C GLY A 347 1.62 23.39 -16.29
N GLY A 348 1.54 22.64 -15.18
CA GLY A 348 2.62 22.39 -14.23
C GLY A 348 3.39 21.07 -14.40
N ALA A 349 4.60 20.99 -13.85
CA ALA A 349 5.43 19.78 -13.80
C ALA A 349 5.09 18.89 -12.58
N LEU A 350 5.26 17.58 -12.72
CA LEU A 350 5.09 16.55 -11.68
C LEU A 350 6.04 16.81 -10.49
N ARG A 351 5.48 16.80 -9.26
CA ARG A 351 6.24 16.89 -8.01
C ARG A 351 6.30 15.53 -7.34
N TYR A 352 7.52 15.07 -7.05
CA TYR A 352 7.82 13.78 -6.43
C TYR A 352 8.24 13.98 -4.97
N LEU A 353 7.72 13.18 -4.05
CA LEU A 353 8.36 12.97 -2.75
C LEU A 353 9.11 11.63 -2.79
N HIS A 354 10.41 11.68 -2.47
CA HIS A 354 11.26 10.49 -2.33
C HIS A 354 11.53 10.25 -0.83
N SER A 355 11.23 9.05 -0.32
CA SER A 355 11.49 8.68 1.08
C SER A 355 12.85 8.01 1.33
N ASN A 356 13.90 8.37 0.58
CA ASN A 356 15.27 7.91 0.87
C ASN A 356 16.08 9.03 1.53
N CYS A 357 15.76 9.32 2.78
CA CYS A 357 16.74 9.96 3.67
C CYS A 357 17.76 8.90 4.11
N LYS A 358 18.81 8.65 3.31
CA LYS A 358 20.05 8.15 3.91
C LYS A 358 20.55 9.25 4.83
N ALA A 359 20.55 8.98 6.14
CA ALA A 359 21.28 9.80 7.09
C ALA A 359 22.73 9.88 6.60
N ASN A 360 23.14 11.06 6.12
CA ASN A 360 24.53 11.29 5.79
C ASN A 360 25.26 11.43 7.12
N GLU A 361 26.03 10.41 7.52
CA GLU A 361 26.61 10.26 8.86
C GLU A 361 27.58 11.38 9.27
N GLU A 362 27.87 12.36 8.40
CA GLU A 362 28.82 13.43 8.71
C GLU A 362 28.20 14.78 9.11
N ARG A 363 26.90 15.03 8.89
CA ARG A 363 26.28 16.32 9.24
C ARG A 363 24.80 16.14 9.56
N GLY A 364 24.45 16.07 10.84
CA GLY A 364 23.10 15.80 11.35
C GLY A 364 22.00 16.81 10.99
N TRP A 365 21.67 16.94 9.71
CA TRP A 365 20.53 17.70 9.18
C TRP A 365 19.86 16.92 8.04
N VAL A 366 18.53 16.78 8.10
CA VAL A 366 17.69 16.29 7.00
C VAL A 366 17.08 17.51 6.32
N GLY A 367 17.51 17.81 5.09
CA GLY A 367 16.95 18.88 4.26
C GLY A 367 16.12 18.30 3.11
N LEU A 368 14.83 18.64 3.06
CA LEU A 368 13.96 18.40 1.91
C LEU A 368 14.29 19.44 0.83
N HIS A 369 15.10 19.07 -0.17
CA HIS A 369 15.37 19.90 -1.34
C HIS A 369 14.67 19.34 -2.58
N ARG A 370 13.81 20.19 -3.18
CA ARG A 370 13.23 20.20 -4.55
C ARG A 370 13.42 18.95 -5.43
N PHE A 371 12.30 18.37 -5.89
CA PHE A 371 12.24 17.44 -7.02
C PHE A 371 11.31 17.98 -8.13
N CYS A 372 11.80 18.01 -9.37
CA CYS A 372 11.05 18.30 -10.60
C CYS A 372 11.27 17.15 -11.59
N LEU A 373 10.23 16.74 -12.32
CA LEU A 373 10.37 16.01 -13.59
C LEU A 373 9.75 16.84 -14.71
N GLU A 374 10.52 17.08 -15.76
CA GLU A 374 10.08 17.76 -16.98
C GLU A 374 9.71 16.68 -18.01
N LEU A 375 8.41 16.45 -18.25
CA LEU A 375 7.95 15.66 -19.40
C LEU A 375 8.05 16.55 -20.64
N ARG A 376 9.01 16.26 -21.52
CA ARG A 376 9.07 16.95 -22.83
C ARG A 376 8.03 16.32 -23.76
N PRO A 377 7.09 17.11 -24.32
CA PRO A 377 6.23 16.61 -25.38
C PRO A 377 7.08 16.29 -26.61
N GLU A 378 6.94 15.08 -27.15
CA GLU A 378 7.44 14.78 -28.50
C GLU A 378 6.72 15.73 -29.49
N TYR A 379 7.49 16.60 -30.14
CA TYR A 379 6.98 17.35 -31.28
C TYR A 379 6.92 16.45 -32.52
N PRO A 380 5.95 16.65 -33.43
CA PRO A 380 5.81 15.84 -34.63
C PRO A 380 7.00 16.10 -35.57
N ARG A 381 7.48 15.03 -36.18
CA ARG A 381 8.51 15.07 -37.24
C ARG A 381 8.08 16.05 -38.34
N ARG A 382 9.02 16.89 -38.78
CA ARG A 382 9.03 17.45 -40.13
C ARG A 382 10.07 16.73 -40.96
#